data_AF-A0A0E3NLF8-F1
#
_entry.id   AF-A0A0E3NLF8-F1
#
_cell.length_a   1.000
_cell.length_b   1.000
_cell.length_c   1.000
_cell.angle_alpha   90.00
_cell.angle_beta   90.00
_cell.angle_gamma   90.00
#
_symmetry.space_group_name_H-M   'P 1'
#
loop_
_entity.id
_entity.type
_entity.pdbx_description
1 polymer ?
#
loop_
_entity_poly.entity_id
_entity_poly.type
_entity_poly.pdbx_seq_one_letter_code
_entity_poly.pdbx_strand_id
1 'polypeptide(L)'
;MNNFSYERLHSNLQYLKLNTIEELFDNYLEIAARDSKTTMEVLDYLFEQEKKRREAAAIERRMKIAAFPVKKTLEEFDFEFQLSIDKKVIEDLATLRFVHNAENVVLLGPPGVGKSHLAIALGIEAVKAGISVYFTNTGNLIERLKLANREGTLEKKLRDLMKYKVLIVDEIGYLPFDEEGAHCLFQLISRRYEKCSTILTS
;
A
#
# COMPACT_ATOMS: atom_id res chain seq x y z
N MET A 1 -19.53 -34.88 -19.62
CA MET A 1 -20.20 -33.88 -18.76
C MET A 1 -21.46 -33.41 -19.46
N ASN A 2 -22.57 -33.18 -18.76
CA ASN A 2 -23.79 -32.67 -19.38
C ASN A 2 -23.52 -31.24 -19.90
N ASN A 3 -23.67 -30.98 -21.20
CA ASN A 3 -23.22 -29.73 -21.85
C ASN A 3 -23.75 -28.47 -21.14
N PHE A 4 -25.00 -28.54 -20.65
CA PHE A 4 -25.64 -27.51 -19.84
C PHE A 4 -24.95 -27.19 -18.51
N SER A 5 -24.31 -28.16 -17.86
CA SER A 5 -23.61 -27.92 -16.59
C SER A 5 -22.26 -27.25 -16.82
N TYR A 6 -21.60 -27.57 -17.93
CA TYR A 6 -20.34 -26.96 -18.34
C TYR A 6 -20.55 -25.48 -18.74
N GLU A 7 -21.53 -25.19 -19.59
CA GLU A 7 -21.88 -23.83 -19.98
C GLU A 7 -22.31 -22.97 -18.78
N ARG A 8 -23.14 -23.54 -17.88
CA ARG A 8 -23.55 -22.85 -16.66
C ARG A 8 -22.37 -22.55 -15.74
N LEU A 9 -21.40 -23.44 -15.64
CA LEU A 9 -20.20 -23.20 -14.83
C LEU A 9 -19.41 -22.01 -15.37
N HIS A 10 -19.09 -21.99 -16.66
CA HIS A 10 -18.37 -20.88 -17.30
C HIS A 10 -19.12 -19.55 -17.16
N SER A 11 -20.44 -19.55 -17.37
CA SER A 11 -21.28 -18.37 -17.16
C SER A 11 -21.22 -17.87 -15.70
N ASN A 12 -21.26 -18.77 -14.72
CA ASN A 12 -21.12 -18.41 -13.30
C ASN A 12 -19.73 -17.86 -12.97
N LEU A 13 -18.65 -18.45 -13.52
CA LEU A 13 -17.28 -17.97 -13.32
C LEU A 13 -17.11 -16.54 -13.83
N GLN A 14 -17.63 -16.25 -15.02
CA GLN A 14 -17.62 -14.89 -15.59
C GLN A 14 -18.44 -13.91 -14.75
N TYR A 15 -19.65 -14.29 -14.33
CA TYR A 15 -20.52 -13.45 -13.49
C TYR A 15 -19.85 -13.09 -12.16
N LEU A 16 -19.17 -14.05 -11.52
CA LEU A 16 -18.43 -13.87 -10.28
C LEU A 16 -17.02 -13.27 -10.47
N LYS A 17 -16.62 -13.03 -11.72
CA LYS A 17 -15.30 -12.52 -12.12
C LYS A 17 -14.14 -13.42 -11.69
N LEU A 18 -14.35 -14.74 -11.69
CA LEU A 18 -13.35 -15.76 -11.35
C LEU A 18 -12.49 -16.12 -12.57
N ASN A 19 -11.90 -15.10 -13.18
CA ASN A 19 -11.27 -15.18 -14.50
C ASN A 19 -10.08 -16.15 -14.53
N THR A 20 -9.33 -16.28 -13.43
CA THR A 20 -8.20 -17.22 -13.37
C THR A 20 -8.68 -18.66 -13.37
N ILE A 21 -9.79 -18.93 -12.67
CA ILE A 21 -10.40 -20.26 -12.69
C ILE A 21 -10.89 -20.56 -14.10
N GLU A 22 -11.61 -19.64 -14.73
CA GLU A 22 -12.09 -19.79 -16.11
C GLU A 22 -10.95 -20.13 -17.09
N GLU A 23 -9.83 -19.38 -17.01
CA GLU A 23 -8.65 -19.58 -17.86
C GLU A 23 -7.93 -20.93 -17.60
N LEU A 24 -7.90 -21.39 -16.34
CA LEU A 24 -7.16 -22.60 -15.94
C LEU A 24 -8.01 -23.87 -15.96
N PHE A 25 -9.34 -23.74 -16.00
CA PHE A 25 -10.28 -24.82 -15.68
C PHE A 25 -10.03 -26.09 -16.49
N ASP A 26 -10.06 -25.98 -17.82
CA ASP A 26 -9.97 -27.14 -18.72
C ASP A 26 -8.58 -27.80 -18.65
N ASN A 27 -7.53 -26.98 -18.71
CA ASN A 27 -6.15 -27.46 -18.63
C ASN A 27 -5.86 -28.19 -17.31
N TYR A 28 -6.37 -27.66 -16.19
CA TYR A 28 -6.10 -28.26 -14.89
C TYR A 28 -6.94 -29.52 -14.63
N LEU A 29 -8.15 -29.62 -15.19
CA LEU A 29 -8.94 -30.86 -15.11
C LEU A 29 -8.25 -32.03 -15.83
N GLU A 30 -7.58 -31.78 -16.95
CA GLU A 30 -6.80 -32.82 -17.64
C GLU A 30 -5.63 -33.31 -16.78
N ILE A 31 -4.92 -32.40 -16.12
CA ILE A 31 -3.81 -32.73 -15.21
C ILE A 31 -4.36 -33.50 -13.99
N ALA A 32 -5.43 -33.02 -13.39
CA ALA A 32 -6.07 -33.65 -12.25
C ALA A 32 -6.54 -35.08 -12.55
N ALA A 33 -7.06 -35.33 -13.75
CA ALA A 33 -7.45 -36.67 -14.19
C ALA A 33 -6.24 -37.61 -14.35
N ARG A 34 -5.09 -37.10 -14.84
CA ARG A 34 -3.84 -37.88 -14.95
C ARG A 34 -3.26 -38.21 -13.58
N ASP A 35 -3.23 -37.23 -12.69
CA ASP A 35 -2.63 -37.34 -11.36
C ASP A 35 -3.58 -37.92 -10.30
N SER A 36 -4.76 -38.39 -10.71
CA SER A 36 -5.81 -38.94 -9.82
C SER A 36 -6.17 -38.02 -8.65
N LYS A 37 -6.17 -36.71 -8.90
CA LYS A 37 -6.51 -35.68 -7.91
C LYS A 37 -7.98 -35.79 -7.51
N THR A 38 -8.23 -35.66 -6.21
CA THR A 38 -9.59 -35.61 -5.67
C THR A 38 -10.28 -34.30 -6.07
N THR A 39 -11.61 -34.29 -6.11
CA THR A 39 -12.38 -33.06 -6.38
C THR A 39 -12.03 -31.94 -5.39
N MET A 40 -11.74 -32.27 -4.14
CA MET A 40 -11.35 -31.30 -3.13
C MET A 40 -10.01 -30.62 -3.46
N GLU A 41 -9.00 -31.40 -3.86
CA GLU A 41 -7.70 -30.85 -4.29
C GLU A 41 -7.84 -29.99 -5.55
N VAL A 42 -8.75 -30.36 -6.46
CA VAL A 42 -9.00 -29.57 -7.67
C VAL A 42 -9.57 -28.20 -7.32
N LEU A 43 -10.62 -28.18 -6.49
CA LEU A 43 -11.25 -26.93 -6.07
C LEU A 43 -10.27 -26.06 -5.26
N ASP A 44 -9.58 -26.64 -4.30
CA ASP A 44 -8.60 -25.93 -3.46
C ASP A 44 -7.53 -25.23 -4.32
N TYR A 45 -6.94 -25.95 -5.28
CA TYR A 45 -5.96 -25.38 -6.18
C TYR A 45 -6.53 -24.22 -7.02
N LEU A 46 -7.68 -24.41 -7.67
CA LEU A 46 -8.27 -23.38 -8.54
C LEU A 46 -8.59 -22.10 -7.76
N PHE A 47 -9.18 -22.24 -6.56
CA PHE A 47 -9.49 -21.09 -5.71
C PHE A 47 -8.22 -20.43 -5.14
N GLU A 48 -7.19 -21.20 -4.81
CA GLU A 48 -5.91 -20.65 -4.36
C GLU A 48 -5.20 -19.86 -5.49
N GLN A 49 -5.26 -20.32 -6.74
CA GLN A 49 -4.71 -19.57 -7.88
C GLN A 49 -5.48 -18.26 -8.13
N GLU A 50 -6.81 -18.31 -8.07
CA GLU A 50 -7.65 -17.12 -8.19
C GLU A 50 -7.35 -16.10 -7.08
N LYS A 51 -7.26 -16.57 -5.83
CA LYS A 51 -6.90 -15.74 -4.68
C LYS A 51 -5.51 -15.10 -4.88
N LYS A 52 -4.49 -15.88 -5.22
CA LYS A 52 -3.13 -15.37 -5.47
C LYS A 52 -3.09 -14.30 -6.55
N ARG A 53 -3.78 -14.52 -7.67
CA ARG A 53 -3.82 -13.53 -8.76
C ARG A 53 -4.54 -12.26 -8.34
N ARG A 54 -5.65 -12.37 -7.59
CA ARG A 54 -6.37 -11.22 -7.04
C ARG A 54 -5.54 -10.43 -6.03
N GLU A 55 -4.83 -11.12 -5.14
CA GLU A 55 -3.92 -10.49 -4.16
C GLU A 55 -2.78 -9.76 -4.86
N ALA A 56 -2.13 -10.41 -5.83
CA ALA A 56 -1.06 -9.79 -6.63
C ALA A 56 -1.54 -8.54 -7.38
N ALA A 57 -2.69 -8.62 -8.06
CA ALA A 57 -3.28 -7.48 -8.75
C ALA A 57 -3.67 -6.33 -7.79
N ALA A 58 -4.17 -6.68 -6.60
CA ALA A 58 -4.52 -5.69 -5.59
C ALA A 58 -3.28 -5.01 -5.00
N ILE A 59 -2.19 -5.73 -4.78
CA ILE A 59 -0.89 -5.18 -4.37
C ILE A 59 -0.37 -4.25 -5.47
N GLU A 60 -0.35 -4.69 -6.74
CA GLU A 60 0.14 -3.88 -7.86
C GLU A 60 -0.66 -2.57 -8.00
N ARG A 61 -1.99 -2.64 -7.89
CA ARG A 61 -2.84 -1.45 -7.90
C ARG A 61 -2.52 -0.50 -6.75
N ARG A 62 -2.36 -1.02 -5.51
CA ARG A 62 -1.99 -0.20 -4.35
C ARG A 62 -0.60 0.41 -4.50
N MET A 63 0.38 -0.33 -5.04
CA MET A 63 1.71 0.18 -5.34
C MET A 63 1.66 1.38 -6.30
N LYS A 64 0.84 1.30 -7.35
CA LYS A 64 0.62 2.43 -8.29
C LYS A 64 -0.02 3.63 -7.61
N ILE A 65 -1.05 3.41 -6.79
CA ILE A 65 -1.75 4.48 -6.05
C ILE A 65 -0.84 5.14 -5.01
N ALA A 66 0.06 4.37 -4.38
CA ALA A 66 0.97 4.87 -3.36
C ALA A 66 1.95 5.92 -3.89
N ALA A 67 2.17 5.97 -5.22
CA ALA A 67 2.95 7.02 -5.87
C ALA A 67 4.39 7.17 -5.33
N PHE A 68 5.00 6.04 -4.93
CA PHE A 68 6.42 6.03 -4.54
C PHE A 68 7.30 6.50 -5.72
N PRO A 69 8.29 7.38 -5.48
CA PRO A 69 9.16 7.88 -6.53
C PRO A 69 10.10 6.80 -7.05
N VAL A 70 10.50 5.88 -6.16
CA VAL A 70 11.36 4.73 -6.44
C VAL A 70 10.89 3.54 -5.59
N LYS A 71 11.19 2.32 -6.04
CA LYS A 71 11.03 1.12 -5.21
C LYS A 71 12.28 0.94 -4.37
N LYS A 72 12.13 0.95 -3.04
CA LYS A 72 13.20 0.75 -2.07
C LYS A 72 12.69 -0.16 -0.96
N THR A 73 13.26 -1.34 -0.79
CA THR A 73 12.77 -2.32 0.19
C THR A 73 13.66 -2.37 1.43
N LEU A 74 13.18 -2.99 2.52
CA LEU A 74 13.96 -3.09 3.76
C LEU A 74 15.20 -3.96 3.57
N GLU A 75 15.14 -4.97 2.70
CA GLU A 75 16.27 -5.84 2.38
C GLU A 75 17.40 -5.11 1.63
N GLU A 76 17.08 -4.03 0.92
CA GLU A 76 18.04 -3.18 0.23
C GLU A 76 18.68 -2.11 1.14
N PHE A 77 18.24 -2.00 2.40
CA PHE A 77 18.77 -1.00 3.33
C PHE A 77 20.04 -1.49 4.02
N ASP A 78 21.11 -0.71 3.90
CA ASP A 78 22.40 -1.01 4.52
C ASP A 78 22.43 -0.48 5.97
N PHE A 79 22.18 -1.39 6.92
CA PHE A 79 22.26 -1.11 8.36
C PHE A 79 23.70 -0.98 8.88
N GLU A 80 24.70 -1.51 8.16
CA GLU A 80 26.11 -1.38 8.55
C GLU A 80 26.63 0.03 8.22
N PHE A 81 26.16 0.62 7.14
CA PHE A 81 26.44 2.01 6.79
C PHE A 81 25.77 3.01 7.76
N GLN A 82 24.56 2.70 8.25
CA GLN A 82 23.82 3.58 9.15
C GLN A 82 23.76 3.06 10.59
N LEU A 83 24.88 3.22 11.30
CA LEU A 83 25.04 2.74 12.69
C LEU A 83 24.16 3.47 13.72
N SER A 84 23.60 4.64 13.40
CA SER A 84 22.75 5.37 14.35
C SER A 84 21.31 4.82 14.42
N ILE A 85 20.94 3.89 13.54
CA ILE A 85 19.61 3.29 13.49
C ILE A 85 19.65 1.92 14.15
N ASP A 86 18.82 1.74 15.17
CA ASP A 86 18.60 0.42 15.75
C ASP A 86 17.76 -0.43 14.80
N LYS A 87 18.38 -1.47 14.23
CA LYS A 87 17.72 -2.42 13.34
C LYS A 87 16.47 -3.04 13.98
N LYS A 88 16.46 -3.28 15.29
CA LYS A 88 15.30 -3.85 15.99
C LYS A 88 14.09 -2.93 15.96
N VAL A 89 14.31 -1.62 16.03
CA VAL A 89 13.25 -0.62 15.92
C VAL A 89 12.66 -0.64 14.52
N ILE A 90 13.49 -0.73 13.48
CA ILE A 90 13.00 -0.82 12.10
C ILE A 90 12.26 -2.13 11.85
N GLU A 91 12.74 -3.24 12.40
CA GLU A 91 12.05 -4.54 12.35
C GLU A 91 10.69 -4.50 13.07
N ASP A 92 10.58 -3.84 14.22
CA ASP A 92 9.30 -3.62 14.90
C ASP A 92 8.35 -2.75 14.07
N LEU A 93 8.84 -1.67 13.47
CA LEU A 93 8.06 -0.84 12.55
C LEU A 93 7.59 -1.63 11.32
N ALA A 94 8.41 -2.56 10.82
CA ALA A 94 8.06 -3.44 9.71
C ALA A 94 6.92 -4.42 10.04
N THR A 95 6.63 -4.67 11.33
CA THR A 95 5.41 -5.39 11.75
C THR A 95 4.12 -4.59 11.52
N LEU A 96 4.24 -3.30 11.19
CA LEU A 96 3.14 -2.37 10.94
C LEU A 96 2.23 -2.13 12.16
N ARG A 97 2.67 -2.49 13.37
CA ARG A 97 1.92 -2.25 14.62
C ARG A 97 1.53 -0.79 14.79
N PHE A 98 2.43 0.12 14.43
CA PHE A 98 2.17 1.56 14.48
C PHE A 98 0.94 1.95 13.63
N VAL A 99 0.67 1.25 12.52
CA VAL A 99 -0.51 1.49 11.67
C VAL A 99 -1.79 1.06 12.36
N HIS A 100 -1.75 -0.08 13.06
CA HIS A 100 -2.89 -0.60 13.81
C HIS A 100 -3.23 0.27 15.03
N ASN A 101 -2.22 0.87 15.64
CA ASN A 101 -2.38 1.77 16.79
C ASN A 101 -2.66 3.24 16.37
N ALA A 102 -2.69 3.54 15.08
CA ALA A 102 -2.76 4.91 14.55
C ALA A 102 -1.65 5.85 15.07
N GLU A 103 -0.47 5.29 15.31
CA GLU A 103 0.74 6.00 15.73
C GLU A 103 1.48 6.56 14.50
N ASN A 104 2.23 7.63 14.71
CA ASN A 104 3.03 8.27 13.68
C ASN A 104 4.51 7.91 13.83
N VAL A 105 5.21 7.80 12.70
CA VAL A 105 6.64 7.54 12.66
C VAL A 105 7.33 8.81 12.20
N VAL A 106 8.36 9.25 12.91
CA VAL A 106 9.18 10.41 12.53
C VAL A 106 10.62 9.93 12.38
N LEU A 107 11.15 10.04 11.16
CA LEU A 107 12.53 9.72 10.83
C LEU A 107 13.32 11.02 10.76
N LEU A 108 14.22 11.23 11.73
CA LEU A 108 15.04 12.43 11.86
C LEU A 108 16.51 12.10 11.60
N GLY A 109 17.20 12.96 10.87
CA GLY A 109 18.65 12.85 10.68
C GLY A 109 19.19 13.81 9.63
N PRO A 110 20.51 13.83 9.38
CA PRO A 110 21.06 14.63 8.28
C PRO A 110 20.57 14.13 6.91
N PRO A 111 20.71 14.92 5.84
CA PRO A 111 20.41 14.45 4.49
C PRO A 111 21.34 13.28 4.09
N GLY A 112 20.86 12.40 3.21
CA GLY A 112 21.66 11.28 2.67
C GLY A 112 21.76 10.02 3.55
N VAL A 113 21.12 10.00 4.73
CA VAL A 113 21.17 8.86 5.67
C VAL A 113 20.12 7.77 5.45
N GLY A 114 19.33 7.86 4.38
CA GLY A 114 18.36 6.83 4.02
C GLY A 114 16.98 6.93 4.68
N LYS A 115 16.60 8.08 5.24
CA LYS A 115 15.25 8.30 5.83
C LYS A 115 14.13 8.04 4.83
N SER A 116 14.25 8.62 3.63
CA SER A 116 13.27 8.44 2.54
C SER A 116 13.23 6.98 2.07
N HIS A 117 14.37 6.27 2.09
CA HIS A 117 14.41 4.83 1.80
C HIS A 117 13.59 4.07 2.83
N LEU A 118 13.83 4.27 4.12
CA LEU A 118 13.10 3.59 5.20
C LEU A 118 11.60 3.91 5.15
N ALA A 119 11.23 5.18 4.92
CA ALA A 119 9.83 5.58 4.79
C ALA A 119 9.14 4.85 3.62
N ILE A 120 9.80 4.77 2.46
CA ILE A 120 9.30 4.04 1.29
C ILE A 120 9.22 2.55 1.59
N ALA A 121 10.25 1.97 2.21
CA ALA A 121 10.32 0.54 2.51
C ALA A 121 9.20 0.10 3.47
N LEU A 122 8.97 0.85 4.55
CA LEU A 122 7.83 0.65 5.45
C LEU A 122 6.49 0.82 4.72
N GLY A 123 6.40 1.79 3.81
CA GLY A 123 5.24 1.97 2.93
C GLY A 123 4.99 0.77 2.03
N ILE A 124 6.05 0.15 1.49
CA ILE A 124 5.94 -1.05 0.66
C ILE A 124 5.45 -2.24 1.50
N GLU A 125 5.95 -2.43 2.72
CA GLU A 125 5.45 -3.47 3.63
C GLU A 125 3.96 -3.26 3.95
N ALA A 126 3.54 -2.00 4.19
CA ALA A 126 2.13 -1.68 4.36
C ALA A 126 1.29 -2.03 3.12
N VAL A 127 1.77 -1.73 1.91
CA VAL A 127 1.07 -2.09 0.67
C VAL A 127 0.95 -3.61 0.50
N LYS A 128 2.02 -4.36 0.79
CA LYS A 128 2.02 -5.84 0.76
C LYS A 128 1.01 -6.42 1.76
N ALA A 129 0.86 -5.78 2.93
CA ALA A 129 -0.15 -6.12 3.93
C ALA A 129 -1.58 -5.65 3.57
N GLY A 130 -1.80 -5.12 2.36
CA GLY A 130 -3.11 -4.69 1.88
C GLY A 130 -3.58 -3.31 2.39
N ILE A 131 -2.70 -2.57 3.05
CA ILE A 131 -2.97 -1.25 3.63
C ILE A 131 -2.87 -0.17 2.53
N SER A 132 -3.76 0.83 2.58
CA SER A 132 -3.71 1.97 1.66
C SER A 132 -2.61 2.95 2.08
N VAL A 133 -1.70 3.23 1.16
CA VAL A 133 -0.56 4.14 1.35
C VAL A 133 -0.61 5.26 0.31
N TYR A 134 -0.13 6.45 0.67
CA TYR A 134 0.16 7.52 -0.27
C TYR A 134 1.46 8.22 0.11
N PHE A 135 2.36 8.36 -0.85
CA PHE A 135 3.63 9.08 -0.72
C PHE A 135 3.52 10.46 -1.36
N THR A 136 4.09 11.46 -0.70
CA THR A 136 4.22 12.81 -1.26
C THR A 136 5.40 13.54 -0.64
N ASN A 137 6.07 14.38 -1.43
CA ASN A 137 7.00 15.36 -0.90
C ASN A 137 6.24 16.51 -0.23
N THR A 138 6.78 17.06 0.85
CA THR A 138 6.17 18.14 1.62
C THR A 138 5.82 19.35 0.76
N GLY A 139 6.71 19.78 -0.15
CA GLY A 139 6.47 20.93 -1.02
C GLY A 139 5.22 20.74 -1.90
N ASN A 140 5.15 19.58 -2.56
CA ASN A 140 4.00 19.21 -3.41
C ASN A 140 2.70 19.09 -2.61
N LEU A 141 2.77 18.56 -1.39
CA LEU A 141 1.60 18.45 -0.51
C LEU A 141 1.06 19.82 -0.15
N ILE A 142 1.93 20.73 0.30
CA ILE A 142 1.56 22.08 0.73
C ILE A 142 0.98 22.87 -0.44
N GLU A 143 1.62 22.84 -1.60
CA GLU A 143 1.10 23.51 -2.79
C GLU A 143 -0.32 23.05 -3.13
N ARG A 144 -0.55 21.73 -3.11
CA ARG A 144 -1.88 21.15 -3.38
C ARG A 144 -2.92 21.52 -2.34
N LEU A 145 -2.52 21.60 -1.06
CA LEU A 145 -3.43 22.01 0.01
C LEU A 145 -3.78 23.50 -0.09
N LYS A 146 -2.79 24.36 -0.38
CA LYS A 146 -3.01 25.80 -0.59
C LYS A 146 -3.90 26.07 -1.79
N LEU A 147 -3.66 25.38 -2.91
CA LEU A 147 -4.54 25.49 -4.07
C LEU A 147 -5.98 25.08 -3.72
N ALA A 148 -6.17 23.95 -3.05
CA ALA A 148 -7.50 23.51 -2.61
C ALA A 148 -8.14 24.50 -1.61
N ASN A 149 -7.35 25.16 -0.77
CA ASN A 149 -7.82 26.21 0.13
C ASN A 149 -8.36 27.42 -0.63
N ARG A 150 -7.59 27.92 -1.61
CA ARG A 150 -7.99 29.05 -2.46
C ARG A 150 -9.21 28.75 -3.33
N GLU A 151 -9.36 27.50 -3.77
CA GLU A 151 -10.51 27.03 -4.56
C GLU A 151 -11.73 26.64 -3.70
N GLY A 152 -11.64 26.71 -2.37
CA GLY A 152 -12.73 26.29 -1.48
C GLY A 152 -12.98 24.78 -1.45
N THR A 153 -12.03 23.97 -1.92
CA THR A 153 -12.11 22.50 -1.98
C THR A 153 -11.23 21.79 -0.95
N LEU A 154 -10.60 22.52 -0.01
CA LEU A 154 -9.70 21.98 1.02
C LEU A 154 -10.33 20.81 1.79
N GLU A 155 -11.59 20.96 2.22
CA GLU A 155 -12.32 19.91 2.93
C GLU A 155 -12.39 18.59 2.17
N LYS A 156 -12.65 18.66 0.86
CA LYS A 156 -12.67 17.49 -0.01
C LYS A 156 -11.27 16.88 -0.10
N LYS A 157 -10.24 17.70 -0.30
CA LYS A 157 -8.84 17.25 -0.40
C LYS A 157 -8.37 16.55 0.87
N LEU A 158 -8.69 17.11 2.04
CA LEU A 158 -8.38 16.49 3.33
C LEU A 158 -9.10 15.15 3.50
N ARG A 159 -10.39 15.05 3.15
CA ARG A 159 -11.11 13.76 3.16
C ARG A 159 -10.50 12.73 2.22
N ASP A 160 -10.04 13.14 1.04
CA ASP A 160 -9.36 12.23 0.11
C ASP A 160 -8.04 11.71 0.69
N LEU A 161 -7.25 12.58 1.33
CA LEU A 161 -6.01 12.18 2.02
C LEU A 161 -6.28 11.27 3.22
N MET A 162 -7.44 11.37 3.86
CA MET A 162 -7.84 10.49 4.96
C MET A 162 -8.14 9.04 4.53
N LYS A 163 -8.36 8.78 3.24
CA LYS A 163 -8.60 7.41 2.72
C LYS A 163 -7.34 6.53 2.80
N TYR A 164 -6.17 7.15 2.88
CA TYR A 164 -4.90 6.46 3.03
C TYR A 164 -4.60 6.23 4.50
N LYS A 165 -4.54 4.96 4.91
CA LYS A 165 -4.22 4.54 6.27
C LYS A 165 -2.80 4.93 6.66
N VAL A 166 -1.87 4.95 5.70
CA VAL A 166 -0.52 5.50 5.87
C VAL A 166 -0.32 6.64 4.87
N LEU A 167 0.07 7.81 5.37
CA LEU A 167 0.52 8.94 4.54
C LEU A 167 2.00 9.15 4.81
N ILE A 168 2.83 9.09 3.78
CA ILE A 168 4.26 9.38 3.88
C ILE A 168 4.46 10.80 3.35
N VAL A 169 5.01 11.66 4.20
CA VAL A 169 5.34 13.06 3.88
C VAL A 169 6.84 13.21 4.01
N ASP A 170 7.51 13.29 2.86
CA ASP A 170 8.97 13.33 2.77
C ASP A 170 9.49 14.78 2.80
N GLU A 171 10.65 15.00 3.43
CA GLU A 171 11.40 16.27 3.47
C GLU A 171 10.68 17.43 4.17
N ILE A 172 10.03 17.18 5.31
CA ILE A 172 9.30 18.25 6.04
C ILE A 172 10.23 19.35 6.57
N GLY A 173 11.49 19.01 6.88
CA GLY A 173 12.43 19.95 7.52
C GLY A 173 13.16 20.90 6.59
N TYR A 174 13.00 20.79 5.27
CA TYR A 174 13.90 21.45 4.30
C TYR A 174 13.37 22.75 3.70
N LEU A 175 12.06 23.04 3.81
CA LEU A 175 11.44 24.23 3.21
C LEU A 175 10.74 25.08 4.27
N PRO A 176 11.03 26.39 4.37
CA PRO A 176 10.25 27.28 5.22
C PRO A 176 8.82 27.38 4.67
N PHE A 177 7.85 27.06 5.51
CA PHE A 177 6.43 27.19 5.16
C PHE A 177 5.96 28.62 5.36
N ASP A 178 5.16 29.14 4.44
CA ASP A 178 4.36 30.32 4.73
C ASP A 178 3.18 29.96 5.64
N GLU A 179 2.59 30.97 6.29
CA GLU A 179 1.54 30.78 7.30
C GLU A 179 0.34 29.97 6.75
N GLU A 180 -0.04 30.21 5.50
CA GLU A 180 -1.10 29.47 4.80
C GLU A 180 -0.75 27.97 4.70
N GLY A 181 0.48 27.64 4.29
CA GLY A 181 0.94 26.27 4.15
C GLY A 181 1.00 25.54 5.50
N ALA A 182 1.54 26.20 6.52
CA ALA A 182 1.60 25.66 7.88
C ALA A 182 0.20 25.38 8.45
N HIS A 183 -0.75 26.30 8.25
CA HIS A 183 -2.13 26.13 8.67
C HIS A 183 -2.80 24.93 7.98
N CYS A 184 -2.65 24.81 6.67
CA CYS A 184 -3.23 23.69 5.92
C CYS A 184 -2.63 22.34 6.33
N LEU A 185 -1.31 22.28 6.52
CA LEU A 185 -0.64 21.06 6.98
C LEU A 185 -1.09 20.68 8.39
N PHE A 186 -1.23 21.66 9.29
CA PHE A 186 -1.75 21.43 10.64
C PHE A 186 -3.16 20.85 10.61
N GLN A 187 -4.06 21.35 9.75
CA GLN A 187 -5.40 20.77 9.59
C GLN A 187 -5.35 19.30 9.14
N LEU A 188 -4.44 18.96 8.23
CA LEU A 188 -4.25 17.58 7.79
C LEU A 188 -3.76 16.69 8.93
N ILE A 189 -2.69 17.07 9.61
CA ILE A 189 -2.12 16.28 10.71
C ILE A 189 -3.13 16.10 11.84
N SER A 190 -3.85 17.17 12.22
CA SER A 190 -4.88 17.13 13.27
C SER A 190 -6.03 16.18 12.93
N ARG A 191 -6.42 16.07 11.65
CA ARG A 191 -7.45 15.11 11.22
C ARG A 191 -6.97 13.67 11.22
N ARG A 192 -5.68 13.47 10.99
CA ARG A 192 -5.06 12.13 10.94
C ARG A 192 -4.74 11.59 12.33
N TYR A 193 -4.45 12.47 13.29
CA TYR A 193 -4.13 12.11 14.66
C TYR A 193 -5.13 11.12 15.25
N GLU A 194 -4.62 10.02 15.82
CA GLU A 194 -5.38 8.89 16.40
C GLU A 194 -6.37 8.18 15.46
N LYS A 195 -6.34 8.47 14.14
CA LYS A 195 -7.24 7.85 13.15
C LYS A 195 -6.49 7.11 12.05
N CYS A 196 -5.35 7.65 11.63
CA CYS A 196 -4.50 7.11 10.58
C CYS A 196 -3.04 7.46 10.89
N SER A 197 -2.12 6.64 10.41
CA SER A 197 -0.68 6.85 10.63
C SER A 197 -0.07 7.76 9.57
N THR A 198 0.94 8.51 9.98
CA THR A 198 1.74 9.37 9.11
C THR A 198 3.21 9.05 9.35
N ILE A 199 3.98 8.88 8.28
CA ILE A 199 5.43 8.77 8.33
C ILE A 199 6.00 10.11 7.85
N LEU A 200 6.83 10.75 8.67
CA LEU A 200 7.48 12.02 8.36
C LEU A 200 8.99 11.82 8.25
N THR A 201 9.63 12.49 7.31
CA THR A 201 11.11 12.54 7.24
C THR A 201 11.60 13.99 7.35
N SER A 202 12.68 14.19 8.11
CA SER A 202 13.38 15.48 8.25
C SER A 202 14.89 15.29 8.30
#